data_AF-A0A429AVD7-F1
#
_entry.id   AF-A0A429AVD7-F1
#
_cell.length_a   1.000
_cell.length_b   1.000
_cell.length_c   1.000
_cell.angle_alpha   90.00
_cell.angle_beta   90.00
_cell.angle_gamma   90.00
#
_symmetry.space_group_name_H-M   'P 1'
#
loop_
_entity.id
_entity.type
_entity.pdbx_description
1 polymer ?
#
loop_
_entity_poly.entity_id
_entity_poly.type
_entity_poly.pdbx_seq_one_letter_code
_entity_poly.pdbx_strand_id
1 'polypeptide(L)' 'MEEIVNRSELTTNMVLAAIRDHDFAAYDVLVKDFPSEAVIAGFTDAARSGFTTFGVAVHLASLTDKGRERLK' A
#
# COMPACT_ATOMS: atom_id res chain seq x y z
N MET A 1 22.02 -17.83 -12.43
CA MET A 1 21.87 -16.48 -13.00
C MET A 1 20.43 -16.11 -12.69
N GLU A 2 20.20 -15.49 -11.53
CA GLU A 2 18.86 -15.05 -11.15
C GLU A 2 18.44 -13.95 -12.11
N GLU A 3 17.39 -14.25 -12.87
CA GLU A 3 16.70 -13.30 -13.73
C GLU A 3 16.24 -12.16 -12.82
N ILE A 4 16.87 -10.99 -12.96
CA ILE A 4 16.37 -9.75 -12.39
C ILE A 4 15.05 -9.51 -13.10
N VAL A 5 13.96 -9.99 -12.48
CA VAL A 5 12.60 -9.71 -12.92
C VAL A 5 12.49 -8.20 -12.89
N ASN A 6 12.58 -7.60 -14.07
CA ASN A 6 12.29 -6.18 -14.27
C ASN A 6 10.77 -6.04 -14.07
N ARG A 7 10.33 -6.05 -12.81
CA ARG A 7 8.95 -5.80 -12.42
C ARG A 7 8.68 -4.35 -12.83
N SER A 8 8.01 -4.23 -13.97
CA SER A 8 7.52 -3.01 -14.58
C SER A 8 7.19 -1.94 -13.55
N GLU A 9 7.71 -0.73 -13.72
CA GLU A 9 7.43 0.40 -12.82
C GLU A 9 5.92 0.54 -12.54
N LEU A 10 5.57 0.70 -11.26
CA LEU A 10 4.19 0.99 -10.86
C LEU A 10 3.78 2.36 -11.40
N THR A 11 2.74 2.40 -12.23
CA THR A 11 2.25 3.66 -12.80
C THR A 11 1.06 4.22 -12.00
N THR A 12 0.83 5.54 -12.08
CA THR A 12 -0.34 6.18 -11.47
C THR A 12 -1.66 5.56 -11.94
N ASN A 13 -1.77 5.20 -13.23
CA ASN A 13 -2.98 4.55 -13.76
C ASN A 13 -3.26 3.19 -13.11
N MET A 14 -2.21 2.44 -12.77
CA MET A 14 -2.35 1.16 -12.06
C MET A 14 -2.83 1.37 -10.62
N VAL A 15 -2.33 2.40 -9.94
CA VAL A 15 -2.82 2.80 -8.60
C VAL A 15 -4.30 3.18 -8.67
N LEU A 16 -4.69 4.02 -9.62
CA LEU A 16 -6.09 4.44 -9.78
C LEU A 16 -7.01 3.27 -10.14
N ALA A 17 -6.56 2.35 -11.00
CA ALA A 17 -7.30 1.14 -11.33
C ALA A 17 -7.48 0.24 -10.10
N ALA A 18 -6.42 0.05 -9.30
CA ALA A 18 -6.50 -0.73 -8.08
C ALA A 18 -7.47 -0.10 -7.05
N ILE A 19 -7.47 1.23 -6.89
CA ILE A 19 -8.42 1.93 -6.02
C ILE A 19 -9.86 1.76 -6.53
N ARG A 20 -10.09 1.89 -7.84
CA ARG A 20 -11.41 1.68 -8.44
C ARG A 20 -11.94 0.26 -8.18
N ASP A 21 -11.08 -0.75 -8.31
CA ASP A 21 -11.49 -2.15 -8.28
C ASP A 21 -11.47 -2.77 -6.87
N HIS A 22 -10.71 -2.19 -5.94
CA HIS A 22 -10.45 -2.77 -4.61
C HIS A 22 -10.61 -1.79 -3.43
N ASP A 23 -10.86 -0.51 -3.69
CA ASP A 23 -11.07 0.53 -2.67
C ASP A 23 -9.97 0.50 -1.60
N PHE A 24 -10.32 0.36 -0.31
CA PHE A 24 -9.39 0.30 0.81
C PHE A 24 -8.37 -0.86 0.75
N ALA A 25 -8.63 -1.91 -0.04
CA ALA A 25 -7.72 -3.05 -0.21
C ALA A 25 -6.70 -2.85 -1.34
N ALA A 26 -6.75 -1.73 -2.07
CA ALA A 26 -5.88 -1.49 -3.23
C ALA A 26 -4.38 -1.56 -2.88
N TYR A 27 -3.99 -1.10 -1.69
CA TYR A 27 -2.61 -1.21 -1.21
C TYR A 27 -2.19 -2.68 -1.08
N ASP A 28 -2.98 -3.48 -0.37
CA ASP A 28 -2.70 -4.90 -0.11
C ASP A 28 -2.67 -5.73 -1.41
N VAL A 29 -3.42 -5.32 -2.43
CA VAL A 29 -3.38 -5.93 -3.76
C VAL A 29 -2.06 -5.59 -4.45
N LEU A 30 -1.67 -4.32 -4.50
CA LEU A 30 -0.50 -3.88 -5.24
C LEU A 30 0.83 -4.36 -4.62
N VAL A 31 0.92 -4.47 -3.29
CA VAL A 31 2.16 -4.96 -2.63
C VAL A 31 2.46 -6.44 -2.88
N LYS A 32 1.55 -7.21 -3.48
CA LYS A 32 1.83 -8.59 -3.93
C LYS A 32 2.77 -8.60 -5.14
N ASP A 33 2.64 -7.59 -5.99
CA ASP A 33 3.31 -7.52 -7.29
C ASP A 33 4.38 -6.42 -7.33
N PHE A 34 4.32 -5.41 -6.46
CA PHE A 34 5.26 -4.29 -6.41
C PHE A 34 5.90 -4.12 -5.02
N PRO A 35 7.14 -3.61 -4.92
CA PRO A 35 7.74 -3.24 -3.64
C PRO A 35 6.85 -2.24 -2.89
N SER A 36 6.70 -2.41 -1.57
CA SER A 36 5.85 -1.56 -0.74
C SER A 36 6.20 -0.07 -0.87
N GLU A 37 7.49 0.27 -0.94
CA GLU A 37 7.96 1.65 -1.13
C GLU A 37 7.45 2.26 -2.43
N ALA A 38 7.48 1.51 -3.53
CA ALA A 38 6.97 1.96 -4.82
C ALA A 38 5.44 2.17 -4.78
N VAL A 39 4.72 1.28 -4.08
CA VAL A 39 3.28 1.41 -3.87
C VAL A 39 2.96 2.66 -3.07
N ILE A 40 3.63 2.87 -1.92
CA ILE A 40 3.46 4.07 -1.10
C ILE A 40 3.73 5.35 -1.91
N ALA A 41 4.80 5.37 -2.70
CA ALA A 41 5.13 6.50 -3.57
C ALA A 41 4.02 6.76 -4.59
N GLY A 42 3.53 5.73 -5.28
CA GLY A 42 2.46 5.87 -6.28
C GLY A 42 1.14 6.39 -5.70
N PHE A 43 0.74 5.90 -4.52
CA PHE A 43 -0.44 6.43 -3.82
C PHE A 43 -0.24 7.88 -3.34
N THR A 44 0.96 8.22 -2.84
CA THR A 44 1.30 9.59 -2.41
C THR A 44 1.25 10.56 -3.58
N ASP A 45 1.80 10.18 -4.73
CA ASP A 45 1.79 11.03 -5.92
C ASP A 45 0.37 11.19 -6.47
N ALA A 46 -0.42 10.11 -6.55
CA ALA A 46 -1.83 10.18 -6.94
C ALA A 46 -2.65 11.13 -6.04
N ALA A 47 -2.37 11.15 -4.73
CA ALA A 47 -3.01 12.09 -3.81
C ALA A 47 -2.52 13.53 -3.97
N ARG A 48 -1.21 13.75 -4.14
CA ARG A 48 -0.65 15.09 -4.40
C ARG A 48 -1.15 15.69 -5.70
N SER A 49 -1.44 14.86 -6.69
CA SER A 49 -2.07 15.27 -7.95
C SER A 49 -3.59 15.46 -7.85
N GLY A 50 -4.20 15.22 -6.69
CA GLY A 50 -5.63 15.42 -6.46
C GLY A 50 -6.53 14.32 -7.05
N PHE A 51 -5.98 13.18 -7.47
CA PHE A 51 -6.77 12.07 -7.99
C PHE A 51 -7.40 11.21 -6.90
N THR A 52 -6.85 11.27 -5.69
CA THR A 52 -7.29 10.45 -4.55
C THR A 52 -7.14 11.23 -3.25
N THR A 53 -7.90 10.85 -2.23
CA THR A 53 -7.66 11.28 -0.85
C THR A 53 -6.91 10.19 -0.10
N PHE A 54 -5.68 9.89 -0.53
CA PHE A 54 -4.83 8.94 0.18
C PHE A 54 -4.12 9.65 1.35
N GLY A 55 -4.63 9.45 2.55
CA GLY A 55 -3.79 9.52 3.75
C GLY A 55 -3.28 8.12 4.01
N VAL A 56 -1.97 7.95 4.29
CA VAL A 56 -1.46 6.69 4.82
C VAL A 56 -2.28 6.39 6.07
N ALA A 57 -3.24 5.46 5.96
CA ALA A 57 -4.08 5.08 7.08
C ALA A 57 -3.12 4.52 8.13
N VAL A 58 -2.96 5.29 9.19
CA VAL A 58 -2.12 5.00 10.34
C VAL A 58 -2.35 3.54 10.71
N HIS A 59 -1.29 2.73 10.79
CA HIS A 59 -1.41 1.37 11.29
C HIS A 59 -1.93 1.42 12.74
N LEU A 60 -3.25 1.38 12.91
CA LEU A 60 -3.88 1.40 14.23
C LEU A 60 -3.85 -0.02 14.78
N ALA A 61 -2.67 -0.41 15.27
CA ALA A 61 -2.50 -1.60 16.07
C ALA A 61 -3.03 -1.32 17.48
N SER A 62 -3.90 -2.20 17.97
CA SER A 62 -4.33 -2.20 19.37
C SER A 62 -3.90 -3.50 20.03
N LEU A 63 -3.42 -3.39 21.26
CA LEU A 63 -3.05 -4.57 22.06
C LEU A 63 -4.30 -5.43 22.32
N THR A 64 -4.12 -6.74 22.30
CA THR A 64 -5.09 -7.70 22.84
C THR A 64 -4.96 -7.77 24.37
N ASP A 65 -5.91 -8.40 25.04
CA ASP A 65 -5.81 -8.63 26.50
C ASP A 65 -4.56 -9.44 26.86
N LYS A 66 -4.27 -10.51 26.10
CA LYS A 66 -3.02 -11.29 26.27
C LYS A 66 -1.76 -10.45 26.05
N GLY A 67 -1.79 -9.54 25.08
CA GLY A 67 -0.69 -8.61 24.83
C GLY A 67 -0.46 -7.63 25.98
N ARG A 68 -1.55 -7.13 26.61
CA ARG A 68 -1.49 -6.28 27.80
C ARG A 68 -0.95 -7.01 29.02
N GLU A 69 -1.34 -8.26 29.23
CA GLU A 69 -0.87 -9.07 30.36
C GLU A 69 0.62 -9.38 30.29
N ARG A 70 1.17 -9.61 29.10
CA ARG A 70 2.59 -9.96 28.90
C ARG A 70 3.57 -8.83 29.28
N LEU A 71 3.12 -7.58 29.28
CA LEU A 71 3.92 -6.37 29.52
C LEU A 71 3.82 -5.85 30.97
N LYS A 72 3.08 -6.51 31.85
CA LYS A 72 3.12 -6.27 33.30
C LYS A 72 4.27 -7.05 33.93
#